data_AF-A0A1H7GPD9-F1
#
_entry.id   AF-A0A1H7GPD9-F1
#
_cell.length_a   1.000
_cell.length_b   1.000
_cell.length_c   1.000
_cell.angle_alpha   90.00
_cell.angle_beta   90.00
_cell.angle_gamma   90.00
#
_symmetry.space_group_name_H-M   'P 1'
#
loop_
_entity.id
_entity.type
_entity.pdbx_description
1 polymer ?
#
loop_
_entity_poly.entity_id
_entity_poly.type
_entity_poly.pdbx_seq_one_letter_code
_entity_poly.pdbx_strand_id
1 'polypeptide(L)'
;MFRRYYGSQFAKRPGTESYKPHRFDVVCHQHGIEHRLTRPFHPWTNGQVERVNRTIKEATIRSFHYATLGELSAHLKDYLWAYNSARPLRALKGKTPIGFILERWQDDPERFHDDPVHYFPGPYT
;
A
#
# COMPACT_ATOMS: atom_id res chain seq x y z
N MET A 1 15.45 11.49 14.45
CA MET A 1 15.63 10.14 15.04
C MET A 1 14.65 9.17 14.40
N PHE A 2 14.91 8.69 13.18
CA PHE A 2 14.12 7.61 12.54
C PHE A 2 15.11 6.55 12.06
N ARG A 3 15.22 5.48 12.85
CA ARG A 3 16.17 4.38 12.64
C ARG A 3 15.37 3.20 12.07
N ARG A 4 15.73 2.79 10.85
CA ARG A 4 15.41 1.50 10.19
C ARG A 4 13.96 1.26 9.74
N TYR A 5 13.73 1.36 8.43
CA TYR A 5 12.70 0.54 7.76
C TYR A 5 13.38 -0.73 7.24
N TYR A 6 13.32 -1.78 8.05
CA TYR A 6 13.31 -3.14 7.55
C TYR A 6 11.86 -3.58 7.68
N GLY A 7 11.30 -4.29 6.71
CA GLY A 7 10.11 -5.10 6.95
C GLY A 7 10.42 -6.25 7.92
N SER A 8 11.05 -6.00 9.07
CA SER A 8 11.45 -7.01 10.06
C SER A 8 10.25 -7.62 10.79
N GLN A 9 9.06 -7.01 10.64
CA GLN A 9 7.78 -7.59 11.01
C GLN A 9 7.32 -8.68 10.04
N PHE A 10 7.84 -8.65 8.81
CA PHE A 10 7.48 -9.55 7.71
C PHE A 10 8.63 -10.47 7.30
N ALA A 11 9.85 -10.22 7.80
CA ALA A 11 11.06 -10.97 7.53
C ALA A 11 11.61 -11.63 8.79
N LYS A 12 12.33 -12.76 8.62
CA LYS A 12 13.04 -13.40 9.72
C LYS A 12 14.03 -12.43 10.37
N ARG A 13 14.17 -12.54 11.70
CA ARG A 13 15.19 -11.76 12.41
C ARG A 13 16.57 -12.38 12.15
N PRO A 14 17.62 -11.56 11.98
CA PRO A 14 18.98 -12.06 11.89
C PRO A 14 19.32 -12.99 13.06
N GLY A 15 19.83 -14.19 12.79
CA GLY A 15 20.13 -15.22 13.79
C GLY A 15 18.98 -16.16 14.16
N THR A 16 17.81 -16.02 13.53
CA THR A 16 16.64 -16.92 13.74
C THR A 16 16.23 -17.68 12.48
N GLU A 17 17.05 -17.60 11.42
CA GLU A 17 16.69 -18.03 10.07
C GLU A 17 16.39 -19.53 9.97
N SER A 18 17.09 -20.33 10.77
CA SER A 18 17.03 -21.79 10.79
C SER A 18 15.90 -22.37 11.65
N TYR A 19 15.29 -21.58 12.54
CA TYR A 19 14.43 -22.13 13.57
C TYR A 19 13.01 -22.42 13.07
N LYS A 20 12.37 -21.47 12.37
CA LYS A 20 11.03 -21.62 11.78
C LYS A 20 10.83 -20.73 10.55
N PRO A 21 9.98 -21.10 9.58
CA PRO A 21 9.55 -20.19 8.52
C PRO A 21 8.80 -19.00 9.12
N HIS A 22 8.98 -17.80 8.55
CA HIS A 22 8.27 -16.63 9.03
C HIS A 22 6.77 -16.78 8.73
N ARG A 23 5.89 -16.39 9.65
CA ARG A 23 4.43 -16.57 9.46
C ARG A 23 3.93 -15.90 8.18
N PHE A 24 4.49 -14.74 7.84
CA PHE A 24 4.18 -14.05 6.60
C PHE A 24 4.61 -14.83 5.36
N ASP A 25 5.80 -15.47 5.37
CA ASP A 25 6.26 -16.32 4.26
C ASP A 25 5.32 -17.50 4.04
N VAL A 26 4.80 -18.09 5.13
CA VAL A 26 3.83 -19.21 5.05
C VAL A 26 2.54 -18.76 4.38
N VAL A 27 1.99 -17.61 4.78
CA VAL A 27 0.76 -17.06 4.18
C VAL A 27 0.99 -16.69 2.72
N CYS A 28 2.09 -16.02 2.38
CA CYS A 28 2.44 -15.70 1.00
C CYS A 28 2.50 -16.97 0.14
N HIS A 29 3.16 -18.03 0.63
CA HIS A 29 3.23 -19.31 -0.07
C HIS A 29 1.84 -19.94 -0.27
N GLN A 30 0.97 -19.91 0.75
CA GLN A 30 -0.40 -20.44 0.65
C GLN A 30 -1.24 -19.73 -0.42
N HIS A 31 -0.98 -18.44 -0.66
CA HIS A 31 -1.67 -17.64 -1.67
C HIS A 31 -0.89 -17.52 -3.00
N GLY A 32 0.21 -18.26 -3.19
CA GLY A 32 1.03 -18.17 -4.41
C GLY A 32 1.72 -16.82 -4.61
N ILE A 33 1.87 -16.01 -3.55
CA ILE A 33 2.49 -14.69 -3.57
C ILE A 33 3.99 -14.83 -3.38
N GLU A 34 4.77 -14.34 -4.34
CA GLU A 34 6.23 -14.25 -4.18
C GLU A 34 6.60 -13.15 -3.20
N HIS A 35 7.18 -13.52 -2.05
CA HIS A 35 7.63 -12.55 -1.04
C HIS A 35 9.06 -12.07 -1.35
N ARG A 36 9.19 -10.84 -1.84
CA ARG A 36 10.48 -10.20 -2.14
C ARG A 36 10.87 -9.20 -1.07
N LEU A 37 12.05 -9.39 -0.46
CA LEU A 37 12.62 -8.46 0.51
C LEU A 37 13.59 -7.49 -0.14
N THR A 38 13.56 -6.23 0.29
CA THR A 38 14.55 -5.22 -0.10
C THR A 38 15.92 -5.59 0.46
N ARG A 39 16.98 -5.41 -0.34
CA ARG A 39 18.35 -5.62 0.16
C ARG A 39 18.65 -4.67 1.33
N PRO A 40 19.36 -5.14 2.37
CA PRO A 40 19.82 -4.27 3.44
C PRO A 40 20.61 -3.07 2.90
N PHE A 41 20.43 -1.90 3.53
CA PHE A 41 21.10 -0.65 3.16
C PHE A 41 20.76 -0.11 1.76
N HIS A 42 19.64 -0.54 1.15
CA HIS A 42 19.21 -0.09 -0.19
C HIS A 42 17.85 0.65 -0.13
N PRO A 43 17.77 1.82 0.55
CA PRO A 43 16.50 2.47 0.90
C PRO A 43 15.69 3.00 -0.29
N TRP A 44 16.32 3.23 -1.45
CA TRP A 44 15.65 3.78 -2.63
C TRP A 44 14.53 2.87 -3.17
N THR A 45 14.61 1.56 -2.90
CA THR A 45 13.57 0.58 -3.28
C THR A 45 12.25 0.81 -2.53
N ASN A 46 12.30 1.47 -1.37
CA ASN A 46 11.14 1.78 -0.54
C ASN A 46 10.58 3.19 -0.80
N GLY A 47 11.14 3.94 -1.76
CA GLY A 47 10.81 5.36 -1.95
C GLY A 47 9.34 5.63 -2.31
N GLN A 48 8.66 4.69 -2.98
CA GLN A 48 7.24 4.84 -3.32
C GLN A 48 6.36 4.83 -2.07
N VAL A 49 6.51 3.82 -1.19
CA VAL A 49 5.70 3.74 0.03
C VAL A 49 6.04 4.89 0.99
N GLU A 50 7.31 5.30 1.05
CA GLU A 50 7.72 6.43 1.88
C GLU A 50 7.09 7.74 1.40
N ARG A 51 7.03 7.95 0.08
CA ARG A 51 6.36 9.12 -0.51
C ARG A 51 4.85 9.10 -0.22
N VAL A 52 4.18 7.96 -0.41
CA VAL A 52 2.75 7.81 -0.11
C VAL A 52 2.47 8.06 1.37
N ASN A 53 3.25 7.46 2.27
CA ASN A 53 3.13 7.66 3.71
C ASN A 53 3.31 9.12 4.11
N ARG A 54 4.25 9.83 3.49
CA ARG A 54 4.43 11.26 3.73
C ARG A 54 3.20 12.05 3.30
N THR A 55 2.68 11.79 2.10
CA THR A 55 1.48 12.46 1.58
C THR A 55 0.25 12.23 2.47
N ILE A 56 0.03 10.99 2.94
CA ILE A 56 -1.06 10.69 3.89
C ILE A 56 -0.88 11.47 5.20
N LYS A 57 0.34 11.49 5.76
CA LYS A 57 0.61 12.21 7.01
C LYS A 57 0.42 13.72 6.87
N GLU A 58 0.83 14.29 5.74
CA GLU A 58 0.62 15.71 5.42
C GLU A 58 -0.86 16.06 5.33
N ALA A 59 -1.66 15.21 4.70
CA ALA A 59 -3.09 15.42 4.57
C ALA A 59 -3.89 15.16 5.87
N THR A 60 -3.35 14.41 6.82
CA THR A 60 -4.06 14.00 8.03
C THR A 60 -3.40 14.56 9.29
N ILE A 61 -2.56 13.76 9.96
CA ILE A 61 -2.05 14.02 11.31
C ILE A 61 -1.17 15.27 11.43
N ARG A 62 -0.66 15.82 10.32
CA ARG A 62 0.10 17.08 10.33
C ARG A 62 -0.78 18.31 10.19
N SER A 63 -1.98 18.16 9.64
CA SER A 63 -2.89 19.27 9.33
C SER A 63 -4.08 19.33 10.29
N PHE A 64 -4.40 18.23 10.96
CA PHE A 64 -5.58 18.10 11.82
C PHE A 64 -5.23 17.47 13.17
N HIS A 65 -6.00 17.81 14.19
CA HIS A 65 -5.96 17.16 15.50
C HIS A 65 -7.21 16.30 15.66
N TYR A 66 -7.06 15.14 16.27
CA TYR A 66 -8.15 14.18 16.49
C TYR A 66 -8.26 13.91 17.99
N ALA A 67 -9.49 13.89 18.50
CA ALA A 67 -9.75 13.52 19.89
C ALA A 67 -9.69 12.00 20.07
N THR A 68 -10.01 11.24 19.02
CA THR A 68 -10.03 9.77 19.07
C THR A 68 -9.38 9.12 17.84
N LEU A 69 -8.97 7.86 17.99
CA LEU A 69 -8.50 7.06 16.86
C LEU A 69 -9.61 6.79 15.84
N GLY A 70 -10.88 6.77 16.28
CA GLY A 70 -12.04 6.61 15.40
C GLY A 70 -12.17 7.74 14.39
N GLU A 71 -11.99 8.98 14.84
CA GLU A 71 -11.99 10.17 13.96
C GLU A 71 -10.86 10.12 12.94
N LEU A 72 -9.64 9.76 13.37
CA LEU A 72 -8.51 9.59 12.46
C LEU A 72 -8.80 8.47 11.44
N SER A 73 -9.39 7.36 11.87
CA SER A 73 -9.75 6.25 10.98
C SER A 73 -10.78 6.66 9.93
N ALA A 74 -11.81 7.41 10.32
CA ALA A 74 -12.83 7.93 9.41
C ALA A 74 -12.20 8.87 8.37
N HIS A 75 -11.44 9.88 8.82
CA HIS A 75 -10.80 10.82 7.91
C HIS A 75 -9.77 10.13 6.99
N LEU A 76 -9.02 9.14 7.48
CA LEU A 76 -8.12 8.36 6.64
C LEU A 76 -8.88 7.61 5.53
N LYS A 77 -10.04 7.03 5.83
CA LYS A 77 -10.87 6.35 4.81
C LYS A 77 -11.34 7.33 3.76
N ASP A 78 -11.89 8.48 4.16
CA ASP A 78 -12.38 9.52 3.25
C ASP A 78 -11.25 10.06 2.37
N TYR A 79 -10.09 10.33 2.99
CA TYR A 79 -8.91 10.79 2.28
C TYR A 79 -8.41 9.76 1.26
N LEU A 80 -8.32 8.48 1.65
CA LEU A 80 -7.89 7.42 0.74
C LEU A 80 -8.87 7.25 -0.42
N TRP A 81 -10.18 7.33 -0.17
CA TRP A 81 -11.19 7.28 -1.22
C TRP A 81 -11.01 8.44 -2.19
N ALA A 82 -10.94 9.68 -1.70
CA ALA A 82 -10.74 10.86 -2.54
C ALA A 82 -9.41 10.81 -3.32
N TYR A 83 -8.32 10.37 -2.68
CA TYR A 83 -7.02 10.22 -3.32
C TYR A 83 -7.06 9.19 -4.45
N ASN A 84 -7.70 8.04 -4.23
CA ASN A 84 -7.72 6.94 -5.18
C ASN A 84 -8.73 7.14 -6.33
N SER A 85 -9.85 7.83 -6.07
CA SER A 85 -10.95 8.00 -7.04
C SER A 85 -10.94 9.35 -7.74
N ALA A 86 -10.57 10.44 -7.06
CA ALA A 86 -10.82 11.81 -7.53
C ALA A 86 -9.54 12.61 -7.81
N ARG A 87 -8.35 12.14 -7.41
CA ARG A 87 -7.08 12.86 -7.59
C ARG A 87 -6.25 12.34 -8.77
N PRO A 88 -6.17 13.07 -9.90
CA PRO A 88 -5.24 12.78 -10.98
C PRO A 88 -3.78 12.84 -10.53
N LEU A 89 -2.99 11.83 -10.89
CA LEU A 89 -1.55 11.81 -10.62
C LEU A 89 -0.75 12.05 -11.89
N ARG A 90 0.17 13.01 -11.85
CA ARG A 90 1.09 13.28 -12.97
C ARG A 90 1.92 12.05 -13.36
N ALA A 91 2.33 11.25 -12.38
CA ALA A 91 3.07 10.00 -12.62
C ALA A 91 2.25 8.96 -13.40
N LEU A 92 0.91 9.05 -13.35
CA LEU A 92 -0.03 8.20 -14.08
C LEU A 92 -0.62 8.91 -15.30
N LYS A 93 0.11 9.87 -15.88
CA LYS A 93 -0.33 10.65 -17.05
C LYS A 93 -1.69 11.34 -16.86
N GLY A 94 -1.98 11.80 -15.64
CA GLY A 94 -3.24 12.50 -15.33
C GLY A 94 -4.41 11.56 -14.98
N LYS A 95 -4.16 10.27 -14.77
CA LYS A 95 -5.18 9.33 -14.29
C LYS A 95 -5.21 9.26 -12.76
N THR A 96 -6.36 8.92 -12.23
CA THR A 96 -6.50 8.56 -10.81
C THR A 96 -5.93 7.17 -10.58
N PRO A 97 -5.51 6.81 -9.35
CA PRO A 97 -5.06 5.45 -9.06
C PRO A 97 -6.06 4.37 -9.47
N ILE A 98 -7.35 4.54 -9.16
CA ILE A 98 -8.39 3.59 -9.55
C ILE A 98 -8.54 3.55 -11.07
N GLY A 99 -8.61 4.70 -11.74
CA GLY A 99 -8.73 4.76 -13.19
C GLY A 99 -7.58 4.05 -13.90
N PHE A 100 -6.35 4.19 -13.39
CA PHE A 100 -5.18 3.48 -13.92
C PHE A 100 -5.29 1.95 -13.74
N ILE A 101 -5.79 1.47 -12.60
CA ILE A 101 -5.98 0.04 -12.34
C ILE A 101 -7.04 -0.54 -13.29
N LEU A 102 -8.19 0.14 -13.41
CA LEU A 102 -9.29 -0.30 -14.26
C LEU A 102 -8.91 -0.35 -15.74
N GLU A 103 -8.20 0.66 -16.23
CA GLU A 103 -7.67 0.65 -17.59
C GLU A 103 -6.66 -0.49 -17.79
N ARG A 104 -5.75 -0.70 -16.82
CA ARG A 104 -4.78 -1.78 -16.94
C ARG A 104 -5.41 -3.17 -16.95
N TRP A 105 -6.52 -3.34 -16.24
CA TRP A 105 -7.34 -4.56 -16.32
C TRP A 105 -7.98 -4.73 -17.70
N GLN A 106 -8.46 -3.65 -18.33
CA GLN A 106 -9.00 -3.70 -19.69
C GLN A 106 -7.91 -4.06 -20.72
N ASP A 107 -6.70 -3.51 -20.56
CA ASP A 107 -5.58 -3.73 -21.48
C ASP A 107 -4.94 -5.13 -21.33
N ASP A 108 -4.84 -5.64 -20.10
CA ASP A 108 -4.10 -6.87 -19.78
C ASP A 108 -4.76 -7.59 -18.57
N PRO A 109 -5.93 -8.20 -18.77
CA PRO A 109 -6.69 -8.82 -17.68
C PRO A 109 -5.96 -10.02 -17.07
N GLU A 110 -5.14 -10.74 -17.85
CA GLU A 110 -4.41 -11.93 -17.40
C GLU A 110 -3.41 -11.64 -16.26
N ARG A 111 -3.02 -10.37 -16.05
CA ARG A 111 -2.16 -9.96 -14.93
C ARG A 111 -2.85 -9.89 -13.58
N PHE A 112 -4.17 -9.95 -13.54
CA PHE A 112 -4.93 -9.80 -12.30
C PHE A 112 -5.60 -11.13 -11.96
N HIS A 113 -5.68 -11.41 -10.65
CA HIS A 113 -6.34 -12.62 -10.17
C HIS A 113 -7.87 -12.52 -10.24
N ASP A 114 -8.42 -11.32 -10.05
CA ASP A 114 -9.86 -11.05 -10.00
C ASP A 114 -10.20 -9.74 -10.71
N ASP A 115 -11.47 -9.58 -11.11
CA ASP A 115 -11.98 -8.33 -11.68
C ASP A 115 -11.95 -7.20 -10.63
N PRO A 116 -11.16 -6.13 -10.86
CA PRO A 116 -11.03 -5.05 -9.90
C PRO A 116 -12.28 -4.16 -9.77
N VAL A 117 -13.23 -4.23 -10.70
CA VAL A 117 -14.43 -3.37 -10.72
C VAL A 117 -15.24 -3.51 -9.44
N HIS A 118 -15.33 -4.71 -8.88
CA HIS A 118 -16.09 -4.97 -7.65
C HIS A 118 -15.48 -4.30 -6.40
N TYR A 119 -14.20 -3.96 -6.41
CA TYR A 119 -13.55 -3.23 -5.30
C TYR A 119 -13.74 -1.72 -5.38
N PHE A 120 -14.20 -1.21 -6.53
CA PHE A 120 -14.44 0.20 -6.77
C PHE A 120 -15.85 0.41 -7.30
N PRO A 121 -16.89 -0.06 -6.59
CA PRO A 121 -18.23 0.31 -6.99
C PRO A 121 -18.30 1.84 -6.94
N GLY A 122 -18.81 2.44 -8.01
CA GLY A 122 -18.90 3.90 -8.10
C GLY A 122 -19.67 4.47 -6.90
N PRO A 123 -19.79 5.80 -6.78
CA PRO A 123 -20.43 6.48 -5.63
C PRO A 123 -21.94 6.16 -5.40
N TYR A 124 -22.49 5.10 -6.01
CA TYR A 124 -23.89 4.68 -5.99
C TYR A 124 -24.10 3.26 -5.44
N THR A 125 -23.22 2.77 -4.56
CA THR A 125 -23.48 1.56 -3.74
C THR A 125 -23.39 1.86 -2.26
#